data_AF-A0A1Q7TM65-F1
#
_entry.id   AF-A0A1Q7TM65-F1
#
_cell.length_a   1.000
_cell.length_b   1.000
_cell.length_c   1.000
_cell.angle_alpha   90.00
_cell.angle_beta   90.00
_cell.angle_gamma   90.00
#
_symmetry.space_group_name_H-M   'P 1'
#
loop_
_entity.id
_entity.type
_entity.pdbx_description
1 polymer ?
#
loop_
_entity_poly.entity_id
_entity_poly.type
_entity_poly.pdbx_seq_one_letter_code
_entity_poly.pdbx_strand_id
1 'polypeptide(L)'
;MATRVLYMEERRGQDPDPCYAREFDARIVERGPDFVVLDQTLFYAEGGGQPDDTGSLQWTDGEARVLRVTKTYAARTVGNQIHMDYSRVDFQPANFTADDLKRIEDECNGVVASAQDVRIFEEDRVVVHNKIEDRALLELIPQSVRRLRIIQIGNADYCPCGGTHLKNVSEIGRVRILEKRSKGKETDRIVYELLPE
;
A
#
# COMPACT_ATOMS: atom_id res chain seq x y z
N MET A 1 6.30 -2.13 -9.17
CA MET A 1 6.14 -0.65 -9.24
C MET A 1 4.69 -0.34 -8.94
N ALA A 2 4.41 0.68 -8.13
CA ALA A 2 3.03 1.10 -7.87
C ALA A 2 2.42 1.75 -9.11
N THR A 3 1.14 1.47 -9.40
CA THR A 3 0.42 2.13 -10.48
C THR A 3 0.36 3.64 -10.24
N ARG A 4 0.82 4.43 -11.21
CA ARG A 4 0.75 5.89 -11.15
C ARG A 4 -0.68 6.35 -11.35
N VAL A 5 -1.23 7.03 -10.36
CA VAL A 5 -2.58 7.62 -10.46
C VAL A 5 -2.52 8.93 -11.22
N LEU A 6 -3.40 9.09 -12.22
CA LEU A 6 -3.40 10.25 -13.11
C LEU A 6 -4.33 11.39 -12.64
N TYR A 7 -5.21 11.17 -11.67
CA TYR A 7 -6.13 12.19 -11.13
C TYR A 7 -5.65 12.89 -9.84
N MET A 8 -4.40 12.67 -9.41
CA MET A 8 -3.87 13.23 -8.15
C MET A 8 -3.51 14.73 -8.25
N GLU A 9 -3.32 15.37 -7.08
CA GLU A 9 -3.06 16.82 -6.96
C GLU A 9 -1.94 17.35 -7.85
N GLU A 10 -0.91 16.54 -8.10
CA GLU A 10 0.21 16.85 -8.99
C GLU A 10 -0.20 17.15 -10.44
N ARG A 11 -1.42 16.79 -10.85
CA ARG A 11 -1.97 17.03 -12.19
C ARG A 11 -3.11 18.07 -12.23
N ARG A 12 -3.47 18.70 -11.11
CA ARG A 12 -4.47 19.78 -11.11
C ARG A 12 -4.04 20.92 -12.04
N GLY A 13 -4.94 21.36 -12.92
CA GLY A 13 -4.69 22.45 -13.87
C GLY A 13 -4.05 22.07 -15.20
N GLN A 14 -3.87 20.76 -15.46
CA GLN A 14 -3.54 20.25 -16.81
C GLN A 14 -4.81 20.17 -17.66
N ASP A 15 -4.68 20.25 -18.99
CA ASP A 15 -5.78 20.10 -19.96
C ASP A 15 -5.59 18.78 -20.75
N PRO A 16 -6.59 17.88 -20.79
CA PRO A 16 -7.84 17.92 -20.02
C PRO A 16 -7.59 17.81 -18.53
N ASP A 17 -8.44 18.47 -17.74
CA ASP A 17 -8.43 18.32 -16.28
C ASP A 17 -8.58 16.82 -15.96
N PRO A 18 -7.69 16.23 -15.16
CA PRO A 18 -7.70 14.80 -14.89
C PRO A 18 -9.03 14.27 -14.33
N CYS A 19 -9.80 15.09 -13.61
CA CYS A 19 -11.12 14.72 -13.10
C CYS A 19 -12.19 14.60 -14.21
N TYR A 20 -11.91 15.16 -15.39
CA TYR A 20 -12.80 15.13 -16.55
C TYR A 20 -12.26 14.28 -17.71
N ALA A 21 -10.97 13.91 -17.66
CA ALA A 21 -10.38 12.98 -18.60
C ALA A 21 -11.02 11.59 -18.46
N ARG A 22 -11.39 10.98 -19.58
CA ARG A 22 -12.06 9.67 -19.64
C ARG A 22 -11.25 8.60 -20.38
N GLU A 23 -10.15 9.01 -21.00
CA GLU A 23 -9.33 8.17 -21.86
C GLU A 23 -7.86 8.40 -21.51
N PHE A 24 -7.08 7.32 -21.50
CA PHE A 24 -5.64 7.35 -21.24
C PHE A 24 -4.97 6.14 -21.87
N ASP A 25 -3.69 6.30 -22.21
CA ASP A 25 -2.82 5.20 -22.60
C ASP A 25 -2.05 4.66 -21.39
N ALA A 26 -1.93 3.33 -21.30
CA ALA A 26 -1.16 2.66 -20.27
C ALA A 26 -0.53 1.37 -20.79
N ARG A 27 0.46 0.87 -20.05
CA ARG A 27 1.10 -0.42 -20.29
C ARG A 27 0.68 -1.40 -19.20
N ILE A 28 0.35 -2.62 -19.61
CA ILE A 28 0.17 -3.72 -18.68
C ILE A 28 1.55 -4.07 -18.11
N VAL A 29 1.71 -3.87 -16.81
CA VAL A 29 2.91 -4.30 -16.07
C VAL A 29 2.74 -5.69 -15.47
N GLU A 30 1.49 -6.14 -15.32
CA GLU A 30 1.16 -7.46 -14.80
C GLU A 30 -0.24 -7.90 -15.25
N ARG A 31 -0.45 -9.21 -15.41
CA ARG A 31 -1.75 -9.80 -15.68
C ARG A 31 -1.93 -11.11 -14.92
N GLY A 32 -3.12 -11.29 -14.36
CA GLY A 32 -3.60 -12.55 -13.81
C GLY A 32 -4.75 -13.13 -14.66
N PRO A 33 -5.42 -14.18 -14.16
CA PRO A 33 -6.57 -14.77 -14.84
C PRO A 33 -7.75 -13.80 -15.04
N ASP A 34 -7.96 -12.88 -14.09
CA ASP A 34 -9.10 -11.98 -14.01
C ASP A 34 -8.73 -10.53 -13.67
N PHE A 35 -7.43 -10.20 -13.62
CA PHE A 35 -6.95 -8.85 -13.32
C PHE A 35 -5.79 -8.42 -14.22
N VAL A 36 -5.59 -7.10 -14.33
CA VAL A 36 -4.38 -6.49 -14.88
C VAL A 36 -3.90 -5.40 -13.93
N VAL A 37 -2.59 -5.17 -13.91
CA VAL A 37 -1.98 -4.01 -13.26
C VAL A 37 -1.37 -3.15 -14.36
N LEU A 38 -1.68 -1.85 -14.30
CA LEU A 38 -1.18 -0.85 -15.25
C LEU A 38 -0.02 -0.06 -14.65
N ASP A 39 0.87 0.45 -15.49
CA ASP A 39 1.90 1.41 -15.07
C ASP A 39 1.29 2.75 -14.61
N GLN A 40 0.16 3.13 -15.20
CA GLN A 40 -0.61 4.31 -14.85
C GLN A 40 -2.11 4.11 -15.09
N THR A 41 -2.95 4.86 -14.37
CA THR A 41 -4.42 4.74 -14.51
C THR A 41 -5.16 6.04 -14.22
N LEU A 42 -6.24 6.29 -14.98
CA LEU A 42 -7.30 7.23 -14.58
C LEU A 42 -8.42 6.57 -13.77
N PHE A 43 -8.55 5.24 -13.82
CA PHE A 43 -9.57 4.54 -13.04
C PHE A 43 -9.38 4.76 -11.54
N TYR A 44 -10.40 5.29 -10.89
CA TYR A 44 -10.48 5.41 -9.43
C TYR A 44 -10.70 4.04 -8.79
N ALA A 45 -9.84 3.65 -7.86
CA ALA A 45 -10.04 2.49 -7.01
C ALA A 45 -10.93 2.84 -5.82
N GLU A 46 -11.81 1.94 -5.41
CA GLU A 46 -12.72 2.12 -4.26
C GLU A 46 -11.98 2.68 -3.02
N GLY A 47 -12.51 3.74 -2.41
CA GLY A 47 -11.87 4.41 -1.27
C GLY A 47 -12.56 5.70 -0.84
N GLY A 48 -12.34 6.14 0.40
CA GLY A 48 -12.86 7.43 0.89
C GLY A 48 -14.40 7.58 0.88
N GLY A 49 -15.13 6.47 0.83
CA GLY A 49 -16.59 6.44 0.65
C GLY A 49 -17.08 6.58 -0.81
N GLN A 50 -16.17 6.68 -1.77
CA GLN A 50 -16.46 6.73 -3.20
C GLN A 50 -16.34 5.32 -3.83
N PRO A 51 -17.35 4.86 -4.60
CA PRO A 51 -17.27 3.63 -5.38
C PRO A 51 -16.15 3.67 -6.43
N ASP A 52 -15.66 2.50 -6.84
CA ASP A 52 -14.69 2.40 -7.92
C ASP A 52 -15.28 2.73 -9.29
N ASP A 53 -14.39 3.12 -10.20
CA ASP A 53 -14.76 3.38 -11.60
C ASP A 53 -14.97 2.08 -12.38
N THR A 54 -15.80 2.16 -13.42
CA THR A 54 -15.98 1.10 -14.41
C THR A 54 -15.69 1.63 -15.81
N GLY A 55 -15.37 0.74 -16.75
CA GLY A 55 -15.07 1.16 -18.12
C GLY A 55 -14.58 0.02 -19.00
N SER A 56 -13.68 0.35 -19.93
CA SER A 56 -13.13 -0.60 -20.89
C SER A 56 -11.64 -0.36 -21.12
N LEU A 57 -10.90 -1.44 -21.32
CA LEU A 57 -9.53 -1.43 -21.84
C LEU A 57 -9.57 -1.95 -23.28
N GLN A 58 -8.97 -1.22 -24.21
CA GLN A 58 -8.91 -1.60 -25.62
C GLN A 58 -7.45 -1.70 -26.05
N TRP A 59 -7.15 -2.67 -26.92
CA TRP A 59 -5.85 -2.83 -27.57
C TRP A 59 -6.04 -3.30 -29.01
N THR A 60 -4.95 -3.45 -29.77
CA THR A 60 -4.99 -3.71 -31.22
C THR A 60 -5.94 -4.83 -31.64
N ASP A 61 -6.04 -5.89 -30.84
CA ASP A 61 -6.76 -7.12 -31.19
C ASP A 61 -7.83 -7.51 -30.16
N GLY A 62 -8.30 -6.59 -29.31
CA GLY A 62 -9.34 -6.92 -28.34
C GLY A 62 -9.74 -5.81 -27.39
N GLU A 63 -10.76 -6.13 -26.59
CA GLU A 63 -11.26 -5.28 -25.51
C GLU A 63 -11.60 -6.12 -24.28
N ALA A 64 -11.54 -5.48 -23.11
CA ALA A 64 -11.99 -6.04 -21.85
C ALA A 64 -12.79 -4.99 -21.08
N ARG A 65 -13.85 -5.40 -20.39
CA ARG A 65 -14.59 -4.52 -19.48
C ARG A 65 -13.91 -4.49 -18.11
N VAL A 66 -13.69 -3.29 -17.61
CA VAL A 66 -13.28 -3.06 -16.22
C VAL A 66 -14.54 -3.11 -15.37
N LEU A 67 -14.69 -4.20 -14.61
CA LEU A 67 -15.83 -4.43 -13.72
C LEU A 67 -15.55 -3.95 -12.29
N ARG A 68 -14.28 -3.95 -11.89
CA ARG A 68 -13.86 -3.51 -10.57
C ARG A 68 -12.45 -2.92 -10.62
N VAL A 69 -12.20 -1.88 -9.82
CA VAL A 69 -10.86 -1.30 -9.61
C VAL A 69 -10.54 -1.31 -8.13
N THR A 70 -9.47 -2.04 -7.75
CA THR A 70 -9.04 -2.16 -6.36
C THR A 70 -7.59 -1.77 -6.18
N LYS A 71 -7.24 -1.37 -4.95
CA LYS A 71 -5.83 -1.29 -4.54
C LYS A 71 -5.29 -2.70 -4.36
N THR A 72 -4.01 -2.89 -4.66
CA THR A 72 -3.34 -4.18 -4.46
C THR A 72 -3.60 -4.70 -3.05
N TYR A 73 -4.15 -5.92 -2.97
CA TYR A 73 -4.62 -6.62 -1.77
C TYR A 73 -5.82 -6.04 -1.01
N ALA A 74 -6.07 -4.72 -1.09
CA ALA A 74 -7.14 -4.02 -0.35
C ALA A 74 -7.21 -4.37 1.15
N ALA A 75 -6.09 -4.82 1.72
CA ALA A 75 -6.00 -5.34 3.07
C ALA A 75 -5.46 -4.28 4.02
N ARG A 76 -6.09 -4.13 5.19
CA ARG A 76 -5.62 -3.22 6.24
C ARG A 76 -4.95 -3.99 7.37
N THR A 77 -3.99 -3.37 8.04
CA THR A 77 -3.38 -3.93 9.25
C THR A 77 -4.38 -3.86 10.40
N VAL A 78 -4.74 -5.02 10.97
CA VAL A 78 -5.64 -5.13 12.14
C VAL A 78 -4.92 -5.60 13.41
N GLY A 79 -3.66 -5.98 13.30
CA GLY A 79 -2.82 -6.32 14.44
C GLY A 79 -1.36 -6.48 14.06
N ASN A 80 -0.47 -6.19 14.99
CA ASN A 80 0.97 -6.34 14.83
C ASN A 80 1.62 -6.74 16.16
N GLN A 81 2.70 -7.51 16.11
CA GLN A 81 3.49 -7.86 17.29
C GLN A 81 4.94 -8.16 16.91
N ILE A 82 5.88 -7.63 17.68
CA ILE A 82 7.32 -7.83 17.52
C ILE A 82 7.81 -8.74 18.66
N HIS A 83 8.55 -9.79 18.32
CA HIS A 83 9.24 -10.67 19.25
C HIS A 83 10.76 -10.56 19.05
N MET A 84 11.54 -11.27 19.87
CA MET A 84 13.02 -11.23 19.77
C MET A 84 13.53 -11.80 18.44
N ASP A 85 12.93 -12.91 17.98
CA ASP A 85 13.45 -13.67 16.82
C ASP A 85 12.54 -13.58 15.59
N TYR A 86 11.33 -13.01 15.72
CA TYR A 86 10.37 -12.90 14.63
C TYR A 86 9.34 -11.81 14.91
N SER A 87 8.58 -11.44 13.89
CA SER A 87 7.45 -10.52 13.98
C SER A 87 6.24 -11.07 13.25
N ARG A 88 5.06 -10.54 13.58
CA ARG A 88 3.81 -10.89 12.90
C ARG A 88 2.96 -9.66 12.61
N VAL A 89 2.25 -9.71 11.49
CA VAL A 89 1.25 -8.71 11.11
C VAL A 89 -0.01 -9.44 10.63
N ASP A 90 -1.17 -8.96 11.08
CA ASP A 90 -2.49 -9.49 10.76
C ASP A 90 -3.19 -8.51 9.80
N PHE A 91 -3.70 -9.03 8.69
CA PHE A 91 -4.34 -8.25 7.62
C PHE A 91 -5.80 -8.65 7.43
N GLN A 92 -6.67 -7.67 7.13
CA GLN A 92 -8.10 -7.90 6.87
C GLN A 92 -8.70 -6.84 5.91
N PRO A 93 -9.60 -7.21 4.97
CA PRO A 93 -9.80 -8.57 4.48
C PRO A 93 -8.54 -9.06 3.76
N ALA A 94 -8.18 -10.32 3.91
CA ALA A 94 -6.99 -10.90 3.29
C ALA A 94 -7.19 -12.40 3.00
N ASN A 95 -6.71 -12.82 1.83
CA ASN A 95 -6.61 -14.21 1.41
C ASN A 95 -5.38 -14.37 0.51
N PHE A 96 -4.19 -14.25 1.11
CA PHE A 96 -2.94 -14.27 0.35
C PHE A 96 -2.61 -15.68 -0.17
N THR A 97 -2.25 -15.75 -1.44
CA THR A 97 -1.69 -16.93 -2.10
C THR A 97 -0.18 -17.04 -1.85
N ALA A 98 0.44 -18.17 -2.24
CA ALA A 98 1.89 -18.32 -2.12
C ALA A 98 2.66 -17.30 -3.00
N ASP A 99 2.12 -16.98 -4.18
CA ASP A 99 2.68 -15.98 -5.08
C ASP A 99 2.59 -14.58 -4.46
N ASP A 100 1.49 -14.27 -3.76
CA ASP A 100 1.36 -13.01 -3.02
C ASP A 100 2.40 -12.88 -1.92
N LEU A 101 2.64 -13.96 -1.15
CA LEU A 101 3.67 -13.93 -0.11
C LEU A 101 5.05 -13.69 -0.70
N LYS A 102 5.40 -14.38 -1.79
CA LYS A 102 6.67 -14.16 -2.48
C LYS A 102 6.78 -12.72 -2.97
N ARG A 103 5.71 -12.18 -3.54
CA ARG A 103 5.67 -10.79 -4.01
C ARG A 103 5.86 -9.79 -2.88
N ILE A 104 5.14 -9.97 -1.76
CA ILE A 104 5.26 -9.12 -0.57
C ILE A 104 6.70 -9.15 -0.04
N GLU A 105 7.31 -10.33 0.05
CA GLU A 105 8.71 -10.47 0.45
C GLU A 105 9.68 -9.73 -0.52
N ASP A 106 9.52 -9.94 -1.82
CA ASP A 106 10.35 -9.29 -2.84
C ASP A 106 10.20 -7.77 -2.82
N GLU A 107 8.98 -7.25 -2.66
CA GLU A 107 8.69 -5.81 -2.59
C GLU A 107 9.26 -5.19 -1.30
N CYS A 108 9.10 -5.85 -0.15
CA CYS A 108 9.71 -5.41 1.11
C CYS A 108 11.24 -5.35 1.00
N ASN A 109 11.87 -6.38 0.45
CA ASN A 109 13.31 -6.40 0.24
C ASN A 109 13.76 -5.37 -0.80
N GLY A 110 12.93 -5.06 -1.80
CA GLY A 110 13.17 -3.95 -2.73
C GLY A 110 13.20 -2.58 -2.03
N VAL A 111 12.32 -2.34 -1.06
CA VAL A 111 12.36 -1.14 -0.23
C VAL A 111 13.62 -1.11 0.63
N VAL A 112 13.99 -2.21 1.27
CA VAL A 112 15.21 -2.29 2.08
C VAL A 112 16.46 -1.99 1.22
N ALA A 113 16.55 -2.60 0.03
CA ALA A 113 17.64 -2.38 -0.91
C ALA A 113 17.71 -0.95 -1.47
N SER A 114 16.59 -0.20 -1.47
CA SER A 114 16.57 1.20 -1.89
C SER A 114 17.25 2.16 -0.91
N ALA A 115 17.64 1.68 0.28
CA ALA A 115 18.39 2.43 1.29
C ALA A 115 17.79 3.81 1.60
N GLN A 116 16.46 3.88 1.71
CA GLN A 116 15.74 5.10 2.01
C GLN A 116 15.89 5.52 3.48
N ASP A 117 16.01 6.82 3.71
CA ASP A 117 16.07 7.39 5.06
C ASP A 117 14.73 7.29 5.78
N VAL A 118 14.82 7.06 7.08
CA VAL A 118 13.70 7.10 8.02
C VAL A 118 13.71 8.45 8.73
N ARG A 119 12.67 9.26 8.48
CA ARG A 119 12.46 10.55 9.14
C ARG A 119 11.42 10.43 10.22
N ILE A 120 11.73 11.00 11.38
CA ILE A 120 10.85 11.02 12.56
C ILE A 120 10.56 12.46 12.91
N PHE A 121 9.29 12.86 12.89
CA PHE A 121 8.85 14.22 13.18
C PHE A 121 7.42 14.26 13.70
N GLU A 122 6.96 15.43 14.14
CA GLU A 122 5.56 15.61 14.53
C GLU A 122 4.75 16.25 13.41
N GLU A 123 3.52 15.78 13.23
CA GLU A 123 2.58 16.35 12.26
C GLU A 123 1.19 16.55 12.86
N ASP A 124 0.43 17.49 12.30
CA ASP A 124 -0.98 17.67 12.68
C ASP A 124 -1.83 16.47 12.27
N ARG A 125 -2.69 16.01 13.18
CA ARG A 125 -3.61 14.87 13.01
C ARG A 125 -4.45 14.98 11.73
N VAL A 126 -4.90 16.18 11.36
CA VAL A 126 -5.71 16.40 10.15
C VAL A 126 -4.88 16.14 8.90
N VAL A 127 -3.64 16.65 8.86
CA VAL A 127 -2.71 16.41 7.75
C VAL A 127 -2.40 14.92 7.63
N VAL A 128 -2.19 14.25 8.76
CA VAL A 128 -1.90 12.82 8.81
C VAL A 128 -3.08 12.01 8.29
N HIS A 129 -4.30 12.30 8.73
CA HIS A 129 -5.52 11.65 8.25
C HIS A 129 -5.67 11.74 6.72
N ASN A 130 -5.39 12.92 6.15
CA ASN A 130 -5.46 13.12 4.70
C ASN A 130 -4.39 12.34 3.91
N LYS A 131 -3.25 12.01 4.52
CA LYS A 131 -2.13 11.32 3.85
C LYS A 131 -2.21 9.80 3.91
N ILE A 132 -2.75 9.24 5.00
CA ILE A 132 -2.64 7.79 5.26
C ILE A 132 -3.88 6.98 4.91
N GLU A 133 -4.98 7.65 4.55
CA GLU A 133 -6.27 6.99 4.31
C GLU A 133 -6.56 5.94 5.42
N ASP A 134 -6.98 4.72 5.05
CA ASP A 134 -7.30 3.61 5.96
C ASP A 134 -6.10 2.70 6.29
N ARG A 135 -4.87 3.12 5.94
CA ARG A 135 -3.65 2.28 6.14
C ARG A 135 -3.17 2.22 7.58
N ALA A 136 -3.64 3.12 8.44
CA ALA A 136 -3.23 3.19 9.84
C ALA A 136 -4.41 3.15 10.81
N LEU A 137 -4.17 2.59 11.99
CA LEU A 137 -5.16 2.49 13.07
C LEU A 137 -5.27 3.81 13.86
N LEU A 138 -5.57 4.92 13.18
CA LEU A 138 -5.76 6.23 13.80
C LEU A 138 -6.85 6.24 14.87
N GLU A 139 -7.84 5.36 14.74
CA GLU A 139 -8.94 5.17 15.68
C GLU A 139 -8.46 4.76 17.08
N LEU A 140 -7.31 4.09 17.18
CA LEU A 140 -6.71 3.70 18.46
C LEU A 140 -6.05 4.87 19.19
N ILE A 141 -5.81 5.99 18.50
CA ILE A 141 -5.19 7.18 19.08
C ILE A 141 -6.31 8.09 19.61
N PRO A 142 -6.25 8.56 20.87
CA PRO A 142 -7.26 9.46 21.42
C PRO A 142 -7.42 10.74 20.58
N GLN A 143 -8.66 11.19 20.39
CA GLN A 143 -8.96 12.39 19.59
C GLN A 143 -8.37 13.68 20.17
N SER A 144 -8.05 13.70 21.47
CA SER A 144 -7.38 14.82 22.13
C SER A 144 -5.94 15.03 21.64
N VAL A 145 -5.30 14.01 21.07
CA VAL A 145 -3.92 14.11 20.55
C VAL A 145 -3.94 14.73 19.16
N ARG A 146 -3.60 16.03 19.10
CA ARG A 146 -3.57 16.81 17.85
C ARG A 146 -2.26 16.70 17.07
N ARG A 147 -1.14 16.47 17.75
CA ARG A 147 0.18 16.30 17.13
C ARG A 147 0.58 14.84 17.25
N LEU A 148 0.82 14.21 16.11
CA LEU A 148 1.17 12.79 16.03
C LEU A 148 2.65 12.65 15.69
N ARG A 149 3.32 11.72 16.36
CA ARG A 149 4.68 11.31 15.99
C ARG A 149 4.62 10.44 14.75
N ILE A 150 5.19 10.94 13.66
CA ILE A 150 5.19 10.32 12.34
C ILE A 150 6.54 9.69 12.05
N ILE A 151 6.47 8.51 11.45
CA ILE A 151 7.58 7.83 10.81
C ILE A 151 7.33 7.88 9.32
N GLN A 152 8.26 8.49 8.60
CA GLN A 152 8.26 8.52 7.14
C GLN A 152 9.46 7.73 6.63
N ILE A 153 9.20 6.69 5.84
CA ILE A 153 10.21 5.88 5.18
C ILE A 153 10.26 6.32 3.73
N GLY A 154 11.15 7.28 3.42
CA GLY A 154 11.24 7.96 2.13
C GLY A 154 9.89 8.16 1.42
N ASN A 155 9.63 7.44 0.33
CA ASN A 155 8.35 7.39 -0.38
C ASN A 155 7.58 6.06 -0.20
N ALA A 156 8.12 5.12 0.58
CA ALA A 156 7.56 3.78 0.76
C ALA A 156 6.42 3.76 1.79
N ASP A 157 6.57 4.45 2.92
CA ASP A 157 5.56 4.47 3.97
C ASP A 157 5.52 5.80 4.75
N TYR A 158 4.34 6.11 5.27
CA TYR A 158 4.07 7.24 6.14
C TYR A 158 3.03 6.82 7.18
N CYS A 159 3.44 6.68 8.44
CA CYS A 159 2.54 6.21 9.49
C CYS A 159 2.78 6.87 10.85
N PRO A 160 1.73 7.06 11.68
CA PRO A 160 1.88 7.47 13.06
C PRO A 160 2.35 6.29 13.92
N CYS A 161 3.51 6.43 14.58
CA CYS A 161 4.06 5.37 15.43
C CYS A 161 4.81 5.95 16.65
N GLY A 162 4.63 5.30 17.81
CA GLY A 162 5.33 5.62 19.06
C GLY A 162 6.60 4.80 19.32
N GLY A 163 6.94 3.86 18.45
CA GLY A 163 8.07 2.93 18.63
C GLY A 163 9.44 3.51 18.29
N THR A 164 10.48 2.74 18.55
CA THR A 164 11.87 3.02 18.14
C THR A 164 12.10 2.59 16.69
N HIS A 165 12.86 3.36 15.93
CA HIS A 165 13.16 3.08 14.52
C HIS A 165 14.64 3.30 14.20
N LEU A 166 15.12 2.62 13.16
CA LEU A 166 16.42 2.81 12.54
C LEU A 166 16.49 4.16 11.80
N LYS A 167 17.68 4.59 11.39
CA LYS A 167 17.85 5.85 10.62
C LYS A 167 17.69 5.61 9.13
N ASN A 168 18.02 4.41 8.65
CA ASN A 168 17.87 4.01 7.27
C ASN A 168 17.34 2.57 7.19
N VAL A 169 16.51 2.28 6.18
CA VAL A 169 15.92 0.95 6.01
C VAL A 169 16.95 -0.13 5.66
N SER A 170 18.10 0.23 5.09
CA SER A 170 19.17 -0.73 4.78
C SER A 170 19.73 -1.40 6.04
N GLU A 171 19.61 -0.75 7.22
CA GLU A 171 20.04 -1.30 8.51
C GLU A 171 19.21 -2.54 8.95
N ILE A 172 18.11 -2.84 8.26
CA ILE A 172 17.27 -4.02 8.51
C ILE A 172 17.95 -5.32 8.04
N GLY A 173 18.77 -5.25 7.00
CA GLY A 173 19.30 -6.43 6.29
C GLY A 173 18.29 -6.98 5.28
N ARG A 174 17.63 -8.11 5.57
CA ARG A 174 16.58 -8.69 4.71
C ARG A 174 15.36 -9.13 5.50
N VAL A 175 14.21 -9.08 4.84
CA VAL A 175 12.95 -9.62 5.35
C VAL A 175 12.77 -11.02 4.76
N ARG A 176 12.45 -12.00 5.62
CA ARG A 176 12.06 -13.35 5.20
C ARG A 176 10.71 -13.72 5.81
N ILE A 177 9.73 -14.02 4.99
CA ILE A 177 8.43 -14.55 5.40
C ILE A 177 8.58 -16.01 5.76
N LEU A 178 8.23 -16.35 7.00
CA LEU A 178 8.30 -17.70 7.55
C LEU A 178 7.06 -18.50 7.21
N GLU A 179 5.88 -17.90 7.43
CA GLU A 179 4.61 -18.59 7.22
C GLU A 179 3.43 -17.60 7.10
N LYS A 180 2.35 -18.11 6.50
CA LYS A 180 1.02 -17.51 6.55
C LYS A 180 0.09 -18.38 7.38
N ARG A 181 -0.65 -17.78 8.31
CA ARG A 181 -1.73 -18.46 9.05
C ARG A 181 -3.06 -17.77 8.82
N SER A 182 -4.06 -18.49 8.32
CA SER A 182 -5.42 -17.96 8.28
C SER A 182 -6.05 -18.00 9.67
N LYS A 183 -6.66 -16.88 10.09
CA LYS A 183 -7.33 -16.74 11.39
C LYS A 183 -8.86 -16.80 11.29
N GLY A 184 -9.40 -17.05 10.09
CA GLY A 184 -10.83 -16.95 9.80
C GLY A 184 -11.29 -15.50 9.66
N LYS A 185 -12.57 -15.30 9.29
CA LYS A 185 -13.17 -13.95 9.06
C LYS A 185 -12.33 -13.07 8.10
N GLU A 186 -11.83 -13.67 7.02
CA GLU A 186 -10.99 -12.98 6.03
C GLU A 186 -9.74 -12.34 6.65
N THR A 187 -9.18 -12.95 7.70
CA THR A 187 -7.95 -12.47 8.33
C THR A 187 -6.81 -13.43 8.05
N ASP A 188 -5.73 -12.93 7.44
CA ASP A 188 -4.49 -13.66 7.26
C ASP A 188 -3.37 -13.01 8.07
N ARG A 189 -2.61 -13.85 8.80
CA ARG A 189 -1.41 -13.47 9.55
C ARG A 189 -0.18 -13.84 8.75
N ILE A 190 0.71 -12.88 8.53
CA ILE A 190 2.06 -13.11 8.01
C ILE A 190 3.02 -13.10 9.19
N VAL A 191 3.84 -14.14 9.30
CA VAL A 191 4.97 -14.24 10.25
C VAL A 191 6.25 -14.09 9.45
N TYR A 192 7.15 -13.22 9.89
CA TYR A 192 8.42 -12.96 9.21
C TYR A 192 9.53 -12.74 10.22
N GLU A 193 10.77 -12.88 9.78
CA GLU A 193 11.96 -12.51 10.53
C GLU A 193 12.79 -11.49 9.75
N LEU A 194 13.74 -10.88 10.45
CA LEU A 194 14.74 -10.01 9.88
C LEU A 194 16.08 -10.73 9.91
N LEU A 195 16.78 -10.73 8.80
CA LEU A 195 18.11 -11.30 8.63
C LEU A 195 19.11 -10.14 8.51
N PRO A 196 19.81 -9.76 9.59
CA PRO A 196 20.79 -8.69 9.55
C PRO A 196 21.93 -9.03 8.57
N GLU A 197 22.49 -8.01 7.91
CA GLU A 197 23.72 -8.15 7.11
C GLU A 197 24.99 -7.94 7.95
#